data_AF-A0A833WI32-F1
#
_entry.id   AF-A0A833WI32-F1
#
_cell.length_a   1.000
_cell.length_b   1.000
_cell.length_c   1.000
_cell.angle_alpha   90.00
_cell.angle_beta   90.00
_cell.angle_gamma   90.00
#
_symmetry.space_group_name_H-M   'P 1'
#
loop_
_entity.id
_entity.type
_entity.pdbx_description
1 polymer ?
#
loop_
_entity_poly.entity_id
_entity_poly.type
_entity_poly.pdbx_seq_one_letter_code
_entity_poly.pdbx_strand_id
1 'polypeptide(L)'
;MGTMSTSSTLPVPQEASNFDEVSMQQSLLFSDSLMDLKNLSTQLYSAAEYFELSYTIDDHKQIVIETLKDYATKAIVNTVDHLGSVTYKVDDFLDEKVDEVSGTELRVSCIEQVSLD
;
A
#
# COMPACT_ATOMS: atom_id res chain seq x y z
N MET A 1 -7.78 38.19 -50.76
CA MET A 1 -6.83 37.10 -50.43
C MET A 1 -6.65 37.12 -48.93
N GLY A 2 -7.36 36.23 -48.22
CA GLY A 2 -7.15 36.01 -46.79
C GLY A 2 -6.19 34.85 -46.62
N THR A 3 -5.12 35.03 -45.86
CA THR A 3 -4.22 33.95 -45.45
C THR A 3 -4.32 33.80 -43.95
N MET A 4 -4.65 32.57 -43.56
CA MET A 4 -5.07 32.13 -42.24
C MET A 4 -3.93 32.25 -41.22
N SER A 5 -4.25 32.83 -40.07
CA SER A 5 -3.40 32.76 -38.88
C SER A 5 -3.52 31.36 -38.29
N THR A 6 -2.45 30.58 -38.32
CA THR A 6 -2.38 29.24 -37.73
C THR A 6 -2.27 29.38 -36.22
N SER A 7 -3.35 29.05 -35.50
CA SER A 7 -3.30 28.84 -34.04
C SER A 7 -2.38 27.66 -33.74
N SER A 8 -1.26 27.96 -33.07
CA SER A 8 -0.41 26.96 -32.44
C SER A 8 -1.14 26.36 -31.24
N THR A 9 -1.67 25.15 -31.41
CA THR A 9 -2.19 24.34 -30.31
C THR A 9 -1.02 24.00 -29.39
N LEU A 10 -1.05 24.50 -28.15
CA LEU A 10 -0.11 24.09 -27.11
C LEU A 10 -0.30 22.58 -26.85
N PRO A 11 0.78 21.79 -26.69
CA PRO A 11 0.64 20.40 -26.27
C PRO A 11 0.04 20.39 -24.87
N VAL A 12 -1.14 19.78 -24.72
CA VAL A 12 -1.67 19.41 -23.40
C VAL A 12 -0.66 18.43 -22.78
N PRO A 13 -0.19 18.64 -21.54
CA PRO A 13 0.71 17.71 -20.87
C PRO A 13 -0.01 16.37 -20.68
N GLN A 14 0.33 15.39 -21.51
CA GLN A 14 -0.24 14.05 -21.46
C GLN A 14 0.24 13.25 -20.21
N GLU A 15 1.26 13.78 -19.51
CA GLU A 15 1.82 13.23 -18.27
C GLU A 15 0.82 13.26 -17.09
N ALA A 16 -0.03 14.28 -16.99
CA ALA A 16 -0.99 14.41 -15.89
C ALA A 16 -2.06 13.30 -15.89
N SER A 17 -2.38 12.76 -17.08
CA SER A 17 -3.35 11.66 -17.23
C SER A 17 -2.79 10.31 -16.77
N ASN A 18 -1.47 10.13 -16.80
CA ASN A 18 -0.85 8.84 -16.49
C ASN A 18 -0.49 8.74 -15.00
N PHE A 19 -0.16 9.87 -14.37
CA PHE A 19 0.13 9.97 -12.95
C PHE A 19 -1.06 9.55 -12.06
N ASP A 20 -2.28 10.00 -12.40
CA ASP A 20 -3.49 9.65 -11.66
C ASP A 20 -3.79 8.14 -11.69
N GLU A 21 -3.54 7.47 -12.83
CA GLU A 21 -3.72 6.03 -13.00
C GLU A 21 -2.76 5.21 -12.13
N VAL A 22 -1.49 5.65 -12.02
CA VAL A 22 -0.47 4.99 -11.19
C VAL A 22 -0.80 5.11 -9.69
N SER A 23 -1.16 6.31 -9.23
CA SER A 23 -1.58 6.56 -7.83
C SER A 23 -2.83 5.75 -7.46
N MET A 24 -3.82 5.65 -8.36
CA MET A 24 -4.98 4.79 -8.16
C MET A 24 -4.60 3.30 -8.01
N GLN A 25 -3.67 2.82 -8.83
CA GLN A 25 -3.22 1.43 -8.76
C GLN A 25 -2.43 1.13 -7.48
N GLN A 26 -1.59 2.06 -7.02
CA GLN A 26 -0.85 1.93 -5.77
C GLN A 26 -1.78 1.86 -4.55
N SER A 27 -2.85 2.67 -4.53
CA SER A 27 -3.89 2.62 -3.51
C SER A 27 -4.62 1.26 -3.46
N LEU A 28 -4.95 0.69 -4.62
CA LEU A 28 -5.55 -0.66 -4.69
C LEU A 28 -4.59 -1.72 -4.13
N LEU A 29 -3.32 -1.70 -4.55
CA LEU A 29 -2.31 -2.66 -4.07
C LEU A 29 -2.03 -2.52 -2.58
N PHE A 30 -2.13 -1.32 -2.01
CA PHE A 30 -2.03 -1.08 -0.58
C PHE A 30 -3.24 -1.67 0.17
N SER A 31 -4.45 -1.39 -0.33
CA SER A 31 -5.70 -1.95 0.22
C SER A 31 -5.69 -3.48 0.23
N ASP A 32 -5.23 -4.12 -0.85
CA ASP A 32 -5.10 -5.57 -0.95
C ASP A 32 -4.15 -6.12 0.12
N SER A 33 -3.02 -5.45 0.37
CA SER A 33 -2.08 -5.87 1.42
C SER A 33 -2.64 -5.74 2.84
N LEU A 34 -3.50 -4.74 3.09
CA LEU A 34 -4.22 -4.64 4.36
C LEU A 34 -5.25 -5.77 4.51
N MET A 35 -5.94 -6.13 3.41
CA MET A 35 -6.87 -7.25 3.41
C MET A 35 -6.14 -8.57 3.68
N ASP A 36 -4.98 -8.79 3.06
CA ASP A 36 -4.16 -9.98 3.30
C ASP A 36 -3.70 -10.08 4.75
N LEU A 37 -3.24 -8.96 5.34
CA LEU A 37 -2.85 -8.91 6.75
C LEU A 37 -4.04 -9.21 7.69
N LYS A 38 -5.24 -8.70 7.37
CA LYS A 38 -6.48 -9.02 8.10
C LYS A 38 -6.85 -10.50 7.98
N ASN A 39 -6.72 -11.08 6.79
CA ASN A 39 -6.99 -12.48 6.55
C ASN A 39 -6.00 -13.37 7.30
N LEU A 40 -4.72 -13.00 7.33
CA LEU A 40 -3.71 -13.68 8.14
C LEU A 40 -4.09 -13.68 9.62
N SER A 41 -4.46 -12.52 10.17
CA SER A 41 -4.92 -12.42 11.57
C SER A 41 -6.04 -13.41 11.86
N THR A 42 -7.04 -13.50 10.99
CA THR A 42 -8.17 -14.44 11.12
C THR A 42 -7.70 -15.89 11.11
N GLN A 43 -6.79 -16.24 10.20
CA GLN A 43 -6.22 -17.59 10.12
C GLN A 43 -5.44 -17.97 11.38
N LEU A 44 -4.69 -17.03 11.96
CA LEU A 44 -3.94 -17.26 13.19
C LEU A 44 -4.86 -17.53 14.37
N TYR A 45 -6.00 -16.83 14.48
CA TYR A 45 -7.02 -17.13 15.49
C TYR A 45 -7.61 -18.53 15.32
N SER A 46 -8.02 -18.88 14.09
CA SER A 46 -8.55 -20.22 13.82
C SER A 46 -7.54 -21.33 14.11
N ALA A 47 -6.25 -21.10 13.81
CA ALA A 47 -5.19 -22.05 14.15
C ALA A 47 -4.99 -22.16 15.66
N ALA A 48 -5.05 -21.05 16.40
CA ALA A 48 -4.95 -21.06 17.85
C ALA A 48 -6.08 -21.87 18.50
N GLU A 49 -7.33 -21.65 18.07
CA GLU A 49 -8.49 -22.43 18.51
C GLU A 49 -8.32 -23.92 18.19
N TYR A 50 -7.81 -24.24 17.00
CA TYR A 50 -7.52 -25.62 16.61
C TYR A 50 -6.49 -26.29 17.53
N PHE A 51 -5.38 -25.60 17.83
CA PHE A 51 -4.34 -26.15 18.71
C PHE A 51 -4.83 -26.30 20.16
N GLU A 52 -5.67 -25.39 20.66
CA GLU A 52 -6.28 -25.51 21.97
C GLU A 52 -7.18 -26.77 22.06
N LEU A 53 -8.05 -26.96 21.06
CA LEU A 53 -8.93 -28.11 20.99
C LEU A 53 -8.14 -29.42 20.85
N SER A 54 -7.16 -29.44 19.94
CA SER A 54 -6.31 -30.60 19.68
C SER A 54 -5.51 -31.00 20.93
N TYR A 55 -4.97 -30.04 21.68
CA TYR A 55 -4.24 -30.34 22.92
C TYR A 55 -5.12 -30.96 24.02
N THR A 56 -6.41 -30.62 24.01
CA THR A 56 -7.37 -31.10 25.00
C THR A 56 -7.91 -32.50 24.66
N ILE A 57 -8.09 -32.79 23.37
CA ILE A 57 -8.71 -34.04 22.87
C ILE A 57 -7.67 -35.12 22.56
N ASP A 58 -6.49 -34.76 22.06
CA ASP A 58 -5.51 -35.72 21.56
C ASP A 58 -4.65 -36.31 22.69
N ASP A 59 -4.46 -37.64 22.65
CA ASP A 59 -3.59 -38.36 23.58
C ASP A 59 -2.09 -38.13 23.28
N HIS A 60 -1.75 -37.74 22.06
CA HIS A 60 -0.39 -37.47 21.58
C HIS A 60 0.05 -36.02 21.81
N LYS A 61 -0.09 -35.52 23.04
CA LYS A 61 0.17 -34.12 23.43
C LYS A 61 1.52 -33.56 22.99
N GLN A 62 2.58 -34.38 23.00
CA GLN A 62 3.90 -33.94 22.58
C GLN A 62 3.95 -33.57 21.09
N ILE A 63 3.28 -34.34 20.23
CA ILE A 63 3.21 -34.07 18.79
C ILE A 63 2.46 -32.76 18.55
N VAL A 64 1.36 -32.53 19.29
CA VAL A 64 0.59 -31.28 19.23
C VAL A 64 1.47 -30.09 19.65
N ILE A 65 2.23 -30.20 20.75
CA ILE A 65 3.14 -29.14 21.21
C ILE A 65 4.24 -28.84 20.19
N GLU A 66 4.88 -29.86 19.62
CA GLU A 66 5.94 -29.68 18.62
C GLU A 66 5.40 -28.99 17.36
N THR A 67 4.24 -29.41 16.88
CA THR A 67 3.57 -28.81 15.72
C THR A 67 3.16 -27.37 16.01
N LEU A 68 2.63 -27.09 17.20
CA LEU A 68 2.29 -25.73 17.63
C LEU A 68 3.53 -24.82 17.67
N LYS A 69 4.67 -25.30 18.15
CA LYS A 69 5.91 -24.51 18.19
C LYS A 69 6.41 -24.16 16.79
N ASP A 70 6.39 -25.12 15.86
CA ASP A 70 6.75 -24.89 14.46
C ASP A 70 5.79 -23.87 13.81
N TYR A 71 4.48 -24.06 14.02
CA TYR A 71 3.47 -23.13 13.53
C TYR A 71 3.63 -21.73 14.11
N ALA A 72 3.83 -21.59 15.42
CA ALA A 72 4.01 -20.30 16.08
C ALA A 72 5.24 -19.55 15.53
N THR A 73 6.32 -20.27 15.28
CA THR A 73 7.53 -19.70 14.67
C THR A 73 7.23 -19.16 13.27
N LYS A 74 6.56 -19.95 12.43
CA LYS A 74 6.14 -19.54 11.07
C LYS A 74 5.15 -18.39 11.09
N ALA A 75 4.18 -18.41 12.00
CA ALA A 75 3.17 -17.37 12.17
C ALA A 75 3.82 -16.02 12.48
N ILE A 76 4.80 -15.99 13.40
CA ILE A 76 5.54 -14.78 13.75
C ILE A 76 6.32 -14.26 12.54
N VAL A 77 7.09 -15.12 11.86
CA VAL A 77 7.87 -14.73 10.67
C VAL A 77 6.96 -14.18 9.58
N ASN A 78 5.86 -14.87 9.25
CA ASN A 78 4.90 -14.43 8.25
C ASN A 78 4.26 -13.08 8.64
N THR A 79 3.90 -12.90 9.91
CA THR A 79 3.29 -11.64 10.36
C THR A 79 4.26 -10.48 10.23
N VAL A 80 5.52 -10.68 10.63
CA VAL A 80 6.57 -9.66 10.50
C VAL A 80 6.85 -9.32 9.03
N ASP A 81 6.89 -10.32 8.15
CA ASP A 81 7.06 -10.13 6.71
C ASP A 81 5.91 -9.30 6.09
N HIS A 82 4.65 -9.69 6.38
CA HIS A 82 3.49 -8.94 5.90
C HIS A 82 3.45 -7.51 6.43
N LEU A 83 3.78 -7.30 7.72
CA LEU A 83 3.89 -5.95 8.29
C LEU A 83 4.97 -5.13 7.59
N GLY A 84 6.14 -5.72 7.32
CA GLY A 84 7.22 -5.07 6.58
C GLY A 84 6.78 -4.63 5.19
N SER A 85 6.08 -5.49 4.45
CA SER A 85 5.51 -5.15 3.14
C SER A 85 4.48 -4.02 3.23
N VAL A 86 3.58 -4.05 4.21
CA VAL A 86 2.59 -2.98 4.42
C VAL A 86 3.29 -1.66 4.75
N THR A 87 4.28 -1.67 5.65
CA THR A 87 5.04 -0.46 6.00
C THR A 87 5.77 0.12 4.80
N TYR A 88 6.43 -0.71 4.00
CA TYR A 88 7.09 -0.27 2.77
C TYR A 88 6.13 0.41 1.80
N LYS A 89 4.93 -0.16 1.59
CA LYS A 89 3.91 0.44 0.71
C LYS A 89 3.37 1.77 1.25
N VAL A 90 3.25 1.92 2.57
CA VAL A 90 2.83 3.20 3.18
C VAL A 90 3.89 4.27 2.99
N ASP A 91 5.16 3.92 3.16
CA ASP A 91 6.30 4.82 3.00
C ASP A 91 6.38 5.34 1.56
N ASP A 92 6.31 4.43 0.59
CA ASP A 92 6.30 4.73 -0.85
C ASP A 92 5.10 5.60 -1.27
N PHE A 93 3.91 5.32 -0.74
CA PHE A 93 2.73 6.14 -0.97
C PHE A 93 2.83 7.53 -0.32
N LEU A 94 3.47 7.63 0.85
CA LEU A 94 3.68 8.90 1.54
C LEU A 94 4.68 9.78 0.78
N ASP A 95 5.79 9.22 0.32
CA ASP A 95 6.80 9.93 -0.47
C ASP A 95 6.18 10.53 -1.74
N GLU A 96 5.35 9.79 -2.47
CA GLU A 96 4.61 10.30 -3.63
C GLU A 96 3.76 11.53 -3.28
N LYS A 97 3.03 11.48 -2.15
CA LYS A 97 2.17 12.59 -1.71
C LYS A 97 2.97 13.79 -1.23
N VAL A 98 4.13 13.59 -0.62
CA VAL A 98 5.05 14.67 -0.23
C VAL A 98 5.58 15.39 -1.45
N ASP A 99 5.97 14.66 -2.50
CA ASP A 99 6.42 15.22 -3.77
C ASP A 99 5.29 16.00 -4.48
N GLU A 100 4.08 15.44 -4.50
CA GLU A 100 2.89 16.09 -5.05
C GLU A 100 2.61 17.43 -4.35
N VAL A 101 2.58 17.44 -3.01
CA VAL A 101 2.35 18.66 -2.21
C VAL A 101 3.45 19.69 -2.48
N SER A 102 4.72 19.28 -2.48
CA SER A 102 5.86 20.17 -2.74
C SER A 102 5.77 20.81 -4.13
N GLY A 103 5.40 20.03 -5.15
CA GLY A 103 5.18 20.52 -6.50
C GLY A 103 4.02 21.52 -6.58
N THR A 104 2.93 21.28 -5.85
CA THR A 104 1.81 22.24 -5.78
C THR A 104 2.17 23.52 -5.04
N GLU A 105 2.93 23.44 -3.95
CA GLU A 105 3.40 24.61 -3.19
C GLU A 105 4.28 25.53 -4.06
N LEU A 106 5.20 24.95 -4.85
CA LEU A 106 6.01 25.71 -5.79
C LEU A 106 5.16 26.44 -6.85
N ARG A 107 4.12 25.79 -7.37
CA ARG A 107 3.21 26.40 -8.35
C ARG A 107 2.43 27.56 -7.73
N VAL A 108 1.96 27.41 -6.49
CA VAL A 108 1.26 28.48 -5.76
C VAL A 108 2.21 29.65 -5.53
N SER A 109 3.44 29.40 -5.07
CA SER A 109 4.45 30.45 -4.84
C SER A 109 4.76 31.24 -6.11
N CYS A 110 4.84 30.58 -7.27
CA CYS A 110 5.02 31.25 -8.56
C CYS A 110 3.84 32.18 -8.92
N ILE A 111 2.60 31.73 -8.67
CA ILE A 111 1.39 32.54 -8.93
C ILE A 111 1.34 33.77 -8.02
N GLU A 112 1.69 33.62 -6.75
CA GLU A 112 1.75 34.73 -5.79
C GLU A 112 2.77 35.78 -6.21
N GLN A 113 3.96 35.37 -6.66
CA GLN A 113 4.99 36.28 -7.16
C GLN A 113 4.50 37.07 -8.39
N VAL A 114 3.81 36.43 -9.34
CA VAL A 114 3.26 37.09 -10.54
C VAL A 114 2.07 38.02 -10.21
N SER A 115 1.37 37.77 -9.10
CA SER A 115 0.21 38.60 -8.69
C SER A 115 0.60 39.84 -7.88
N LEU A 116 1.87 39.96 -7.48
CA LEU A 116 2.41 41.10 -6.75
C LEU A 116 3.08 42.15 -7.65
N ASP A 117 3.21 41.87 -8.95
CA ASP A 117 3.65 42.78 -10.02
C ASP A 117 2.46 43.33 -10.82
#